data_AF-Q13G82-F1
#
_entry.id   AF-Q13G82-F1
#
_cell.length_a   1.000
_cell.length_b   1.000
_cell.length_c   1.000
_cell.angle_alpha   90.00
_cell.angle_beta   90.00
_cell.angle_gamma   90.00
#
_symmetry.space_group_name_H-M   'P 1'
#
loop_
_entity.id
_entity.type
_entity.pdbx_description
1 polymer ?
#
loop_
_entity_poly.entity_id
_entity_poly.type
_entity_poly.pdbx_seq_one_letter_code
_entity_poly.pdbx_strand_id
1 'polypeptide(L)'
;MNGFSNDELMTVLLARELRDGDLAVTGASSLVPVAACLLAQKLHAPNLTLITPAGVVNPKPKRLYRSASDGRWVEGAEALGTAYDLFEMSENGRLDVMFYGGVQIDRRGNINLTGTGYDVSGRPRFRGPGLANTSFAVVSKRILLFSAAHTRRTFVGSVEFLTAAGHLGGPGERQKLGITTEGPVLCVTPLVTFEFDEEKCMQVRSIHPGVEPRDVIENTGFALRTASWPTSAAPTSDELSILRRLVDPGGELSA
;
A
#
# COMPACT_ATOMS: atom_id res chain seq x y z
N MET A 1 -16.33 -16.88 -12.17
CA MET A 1 -15.03 -16.52 -11.58
C MET A 1 -14.39 -15.50 -12.49
N ASN A 2 -14.04 -14.33 -11.98
CA ASN A 2 -13.33 -13.32 -12.75
C ASN A 2 -11.95 -13.91 -13.09
N GLY A 3 -11.46 -13.78 -14.33
CA GLY A 3 -10.25 -14.46 -14.82
C GLY A 3 -8.92 -13.96 -14.21
N PHE A 4 -8.93 -13.49 -12.97
CA PHE A 4 -7.81 -12.92 -12.21
C PHE A 4 -7.95 -13.17 -10.70
N SER A 5 -6.83 -13.22 -9.98
CA SER A 5 -6.79 -13.30 -8.52
C SER A 5 -7.01 -11.94 -7.85
N ASN A 6 -7.20 -11.93 -6.53
CA ASN A 6 -7.24 -10.68 -5.77
C ASN A 6 -5.90 -9.94 -5.82
N ASP A 7 -4.77 -10.64 -5.73
CA ASP A 7 -3.45 -10.01 -5.79
C ASP A 7 -3.17 -9.39 -7.16
N GLU A 8 -3.62 -10.02 -8.26
CA GLU A 8 -3.55 -9.44 -9.60
C GLU A 8 -4.43 -8.19 -9.74
N LEU A 9 -5.67 -8.25 -9.23
CA LEU A 9 -6.56 -7.09 -9.20
C LEU A 9 -5.93 -5.93 -8.43
N MET A 10 -5.47 -6.18 -7.20
CA MET A 10 -4.87 -5.16 -6.34
C MET A 10 -3.60 -4.58 -6.97
N THR A 11 -2.77 -5.42 -7.60
CA THR A 11 -1.56 -4.99 -8.31
C THR A 11 -1.90 -4.02 -9.44
N VAL A 12 -2.89 -4.33 -10.26
CA VAL A 12 -3.32 -3.47 -11.37
C VAL A 12 -3.91 -2.15 -10.86
N LEU A 13 -4.77 -2.21 -9.83
CA LEU A 13 -5.36 -1.01 -9.25
C LEU A 13 -4.31 -0.08 -8.64
N LEU A 14 -3.31 -0.62 -7.94
CA LEU A 14 -2.21 0.17 -7.41
C LEU A 14 -1.29 0.71 -8.51
N ALA A 15 -1.03 -0.06 -9.57
CA ALA A 15 -0.20 0.39 -10.69
C ALA A 15 -0.80 1.64 -11.36
N ARG A 16 -2.13 1.68 -11.54
CA ARG A 16 -2.86 2.82 -12.14
C ARG A 16 -2.74 4.12 -11.34
N GLU A 17 -2.38 4.05 -10.06
CA GLU A 17 -2.26 5.21 -9.16
C GLU A 17 -0.83 5.81 -9.14
N LEU A 18 0.12 5.08 -9.74
CA LEU A 18 1.49 5.52 -9.94
C LEU A 18 1.58 6.42 -11.18
N ARG A 19 2.41 7.45 -11.09
CA ARG A 19 2.64 8.46 -12.12
C ARG A 19 4.01 8.25 -12.75
N ASP A 20 4.14 8.62 -14.01
CA ASP A 20 5.44 8.62 -14.66
C ASP A 20 6.39 9.58 -13.94
N GLY A 21 7.60 9.11 -13.63
CA GLY A 21 8.60 9.86 -12.87
C GLY A 21 8.46 9.82 -11.34
N ASP A 22 7.46 9.13 -10.78
CA ASP A 22 7.38 8.92 -9.33
C ASP A 22 8.64 8.16 -8.84
N LEU A 23 9.21 8.58 -7.72
CA LEU A 23 10.12 7.78 -6.90
C LEU A 23 9.32 7.04 -5.83
N ALA A 24 9.12 5.74 -6.08
CA ALA A 24 8.35 4.83 -5.24
C ALA A 24 9.24 3.95 -4.36
N VAL A 25 8.90 3.86 -3.08
CA VAL A 25 9.56 3.00 -2.10
C VAL A 25 8.56 1.98 -1.56
N THR A 26 8.98 0.73 -1.42
CA THR A 26 8.14 -0.34 -0.88
C THR A 26 8.63 -0.83 0.49
N GLY A 27 7.80 -1.60 1.21
CA GLY A 27 8.17 -2.28 2.46
C GLY A 27 8.68 -3.71 2.24
N ALA A 28 9.16 -4.38 3.29
CA ALA A 28 9.77 -5.72 3.22
C ALA A 28 8.80 -6.80 2.72
N SER A 29 7.56 -6.81 3.25
CA SER A 29 6.50 -7.73 2.86
C SER A 29 5.53 -7.04 1.89
N SER A 30 6.02 -6.61 0.72
CA SER A 30 5.27 -5.78 -0.22
C SER A 30 5.34 -6.29 -1.65
N LEU A 31 5.05 -7.59 -1.85
CA LEU A 31 5.05 -8.22 -3.17
C LEU A 31 4.11 -7.50 -4.17
N VAL A 32 2.86 -7.26 -3.76
CA VAL A 32 1.85 -6.56 -4.57
C VAL A 32 2.31 -5.13 -4.93
N PRO A 33 2.76 -4.28 -4.00
CA PRO A 33 3.35 -2.98 -4.35
C PRO A 33 4.55 -3.02 -5.29
N VAL A 34 5.48 -3.97 -5.11
CA VAL A 34 6.63 -4.13 -6.00
C VAL A 34 6.16 -4.50 -7.41
N ALA A 35 5.25 -5.46 -7.52
CA ALA A 35 4.65 -5.84 -8.80
C ALA A 35 3.90 -4.67 -9.45
N ALA A 36 3.21 -3.83 -8.66
CA ALA A 36 2.50 -2.66 -9.16
C ALA A 36 3.46 -1.62 -9.77
N CYS A 37 4.61 -1.39 -9.12
CA CYS A 37 5.65 -0.50 -9.66
C CYS A 37 6.24 -1.04 -10.96
N LEU A 38 6.60 -2.33 -10.99
CA LEU A 38 7.14 -2.97 -12.20
C LEU A 38 6.11 -3.00 -13.34
N LEU A 39 4.84 -3.22 -13.02
CA LEU A 39 3.75 -3.19 -14.00
C LEU A 39 3.56 -1.77 -14.55
N ALA A 40 3.53 -0.75 -13.70
CA ALA A 40 3.42 0.65 -14.13
C ALA A 40 4.58 1.05 -15.06
N GLN A 41 5.81 0.64 -14.75
CA GLN A 41 6.98 0.84 -15.63
C GLN A 41 6.82 0.22 -17.04
N LYS A 42 6.02 -0.84 -17.17
CA LYS A 42 5.76 -1.52 -18.46
C LYS A 42 4.53 -1.00 -19.19
N LEU A 43 3.72 -0.17 -18.56
CA LEU A 43 2.47 0.34 -19.11
C LEU A 43 2.55 1.84 -19.40
N HIS A 44 2.48 2.67 -18.37
CA HIS A 44 2.24 4.10 -18.51
C HIS A 44 3.26 4.98 -17.77
N ALA A 45 4.13 4.39 -16.95
CA ALA A 45 5.09 5.11 -16.10
C ALA A 45 6.54 4.61 -16.30
N PRO A 46 7.09 4.63 -17.54
CA PRO A 46 8.42 4.07 -17.84
C PRO A 46 9.58 4.73 -17.08
N ASN A 47 9.42 5.97 -16.60
CA ASN A 47 10.40 6.72 -15.83
C ASN A 47 10.17 6.64 -14.31
N LEU A 48 9.19 5.84 -13.84
CA LEU A 48 9.03 5.55 -12.42
C LEU A 48 10.30 4.89 -11.87
N THR A 49 10.79 5.36 -10.73
CA THR A 49 11.90 4.74 -10.01
C THR A 49 11.34 3.90 -8.86
N LEU A 50 11.65 2.61 -8.86
CA LEU A 50 11.36 1.70 -7.74
C LEU A 50 12.63 1.53 -6.90
N ILE A 51 12.53 1.78 -5.59
CA ILE A 51 13.56 1.41 -4.62
C ILE A 51 12.97 0.41 -3.63
N THR A 52 13.53 -0.80 -3.60
CA THR A 52 13.13 -1.82 -2.63
C THR A 52 13.67 -1.48 -1.23
N PRO A 53 13.15 -2.08 -0.15
CA PRO A 53 13.64 -1.84 1.21
C PRO A 53 15.11 -2.22 1.41
N ALA A 54 15.65 -3.08 0.55
CA ALA A 54 17.06 -3.47 0.58
C ALA A 54 17.97 -2.45 -0.14
N GLY A 55 17.42 -1.31 -0.60
CA GLY A 55 18.17 -0.28 -1.33
C GLY A 55 18.39 -0.61 -2.81
N VAL A 56 17.68 -1.59 -3.35
CA VAL A 56 17.83 -1.98 -4.77
C VAL A 56 17.04 -1.03 -5.65
N VAL A 57 17.72 -0.35 -6.57
CA VAL A 57 17.11 0.64 -7.47
C VAL A 57 16.80 -0.01 -8.82
N ASN A 58 15.55 0.10 -9.24
CA ASN A 58 15.01 -0.41 -10.51
C ASN A 58 15.43 -1.86 -10.81
N PRO A 59 15.09 -2.82 -9.92
CA PRO A 59 15.42 -4.22 -10.13
C PRO A 59 14.75 -4.78 -11.40
N LYS A 60 15.41 -5.73 -12.07
CA LYS A 60 14.89 -6.39 -13.28
C LYS A 60 14.89 -7.92 -13.05
N PRO A 61 14.14 -8.40 -12.05
CA PRO A 61 14.19 -9.80 -11.66
C PRO A 61 13.54 -10.69 -12.73
N LYS A 62 13.98 -11.94 -12.83
CA LYS A 62 13.36 -12.93 -13.73
C LYS A 62 11.98 -13.41 -13.25
N ARG A 63 11.69 -13.25 -11.96
CA ARG A 63 10.41 -13.58 -11.31
C ARG A 63 10.25 -12.78 -10.03
N LEU A 64 9.04 -12.69 -9.51
CA LEU A 64 8.81 -12.09 -8.21
C LEU A 64 9.34 -12.97 -7.07
N TYR A 65 9.79 -12.34 -5.99
CA TYR A 65 10.19 -12.98 -4.74
C TYR A 65 9.35 -12.43 -3.59
N ARG A 66 8.78 -13.32 -2.76
CA ARG A 66 7.81 -12.94 -1.72
C ARG A 66 8.27 -11.82 -0.77
N SER A 67 9.55 -11.82 -0.42
CA SER A 67 10.16 -10.72 0.33
C SER A 67 10.80 -9.73 -0.63
N ALA A 68 10.40 -8.46 -0.55
CA ALA A 68 11.05 -7.37 -1.29
C ALA A 68 12.47 -7.07 -0.78
N SER A 69 12.84 -7.63 0.37
CA SER A 69 14.20 -7.57 0.93
C SER A 69 15.06 -8.79 0.55
N ASP A 70 14.58 -9.67 -0.33
CA ASP A 70 15.36 -10.80 -0.82
C ASP A 70 16.57 -10.34 -1.63
N GLY A 71 17.76 -10.88 -1.36
CA GLY A 71 18.98 -10.48 -2.05
C GLY A 71 18.95 -10.74 -3.56
N ARG A 72 18.02 -11.56 -4.06
CA ARG A 72 17.87 -11.85 -5.49
C ARG A 72 17.24 -10.70 -6.29
N TRP A 73 16.69 -9.68 -5.62
CA TRP A 73 16.20 -8.48 -6.30
C TRP A 73 17.33 -7.69 -6.99
N VAL A 74 18.60 -7.88 -6.63
CA VAL A 74 19.74 -7.17 -7.24
C VAL A 74 19.97 -7.48 -8.72
N GLU A 75 19.36 -8.56 -9.25
CA GLU A 75 19.54 -8.93 -10.65
C GLU A 75 19.04 -7.83 -11.60
N GLY A 76 19.95 -7.32 -12.43
CA GLY A 76 19.66 -6.27 -13.42
C GLY A 76 19.32 -4.89 -12.82
N ALA A 77 19.52 -4.71 -11.52
CA ALA A 77 19.33 -3.43 -10.83
C ALA A 77 20.24 -2.34 -11.42
N GLU A 78 19.75 -1.11 -11.42
CA GLU A 78 20.47 0.03 -11.98
C GLU A 78 21.48 0.62 -10.99
N ALA A 79 21.16 0.51 -9.70
CA ALA A 79 22.06 0.84 -8.61
C ALA A 79 21.72 0.04 -7.36
N LEU A 80 22.70 -0.05 -6.45
CA LEU A 80 22.52 -0.56 -5.10
C LEU A 80 22.86 0.55 -4.12
N GLY A 81 21.86 0.98 -3.36
CA GLY A 81 22.01 1.83 -2.20
C GLY A 81 22.00 1.01 -0.92
N THR A 82 22.21 1.71 0.17
CA THR A 82 22.11 1.22 1.54
C THR A 82 20.78 1.68 2.15
N ALA A 83 20.43 1.11 3.30
CA ALA A 83 19.32 1.65 4.08
C ALA A 83 19.55 3.12 4.46
N TYR A 84 20.81 3.52 4.68
CA TYR A 84 21.15 4.90 5.02
C TYR A 84 20.80 5.87 3.89
N ASP A 85 21.12 5.51 2.64
CA ASP A 85 20.80 6.35 1.48
C ASP A 85 19.28 6.57 1.36
N LEU A 86 18.47 5.53 1.64
CA LEU A 86 17.02 5.64 1.61
C LEU A 86 16.48 6.60 2.68
N PHE A 87 17.03 6.54 3.89
CA PHE A 87 16.68 7.49 4.97
C PHE A 87 17.19 8.91 4.66
N GLU A 88 18.38 9.07 4.09
CA GLU A 88 18.86 10.38 3.67
C GLU A 88 17.95 10.99 2.59
N MET A 89 17.52 10.19 1.61
CA MET A 89 16.56 10.61 0.59
C MET A 89 15.21 11.00 1.20
N SER A 90 14.76 10.29 2.24
CA SER A 90 13.52 10.59 2.93
C SER A 90 13.56 11.95 3.63
N GLU A 91 14.64 12.23 4.37
CA GLU A 91 14.80 13.51 5.07
C GLU A 91 15.02 14.70 4.11
N ASN A 92 15.44 14.43 2.86
CA ASN A 92 15.56 15.43 1.80
C ASN A 92 14.29 15.57 0.93
N GLY A 93 13.16 14.97 1.33
CA GLY A 93 11.87 15.12 0.64
C GLY A 93 11.85 14.54 -0.78
N ARG A 94 12.69 13.53 -1.05
CA ARG A 94 12.83 12.93 -2.39
C ARG A 94 11.79 11.86 -2.69
N LEU A 95 11.08 11.35 -1.68
CA LEU A 95 10.14 10.23 -1.84
C LEU A 95 8.79 10.72 -2.33
N ASP A 96 8.35 10.27 -3.50
CA ASP A 96 7.04 10.63 -4.04
C ASP A 96 5.95 9.72 -3.49
N VAL A 97 6.21 8.41 -3.46
CA VAL A 97 5.22 7.40 -3.09
C VAL A 97 5.81 6.41 -2.11
N MET A 98 5.09 6.17 -1.00
CA MET A 98 5.36 5.07 -0.09
C MET A 98 4.12 4.19 0.05
N PHE A 99 4.33 2.87 0.05
CA PHE A 99 3.27 1.90 0.26
C PHE A 99 3.24 1.43 1.72
N TYR A 100 2.06 1.38 2.33
CA TYR A 100 1.89 0.78 3.65
C TYR A 100 0.75 -0.23 3.70
N GLY A 101 1.02 -1.34 4.36
CA GLY A 101 -0.01 -2.16 4.99
C GLY A 101 -0.04 -1.92 6.49
N GLY A 102 -0.95 -2.60 7.18
CA GLY A 102 -1.10 -2.49 8.62
C GLY A 102 -1.68 -3.74 9.25
N VAL A 103 -1.30 -4.01 10.50
CA VAL A 103 -2.04 -4.93 11.38
C VAL A 103 -3.43 -4.37 11.64
N GLN A 104 -3.48 -3.05 11.90
CA GLN A 104 -4.70 -2.24 11.86
C GLN A 104 -4.48 -1.03 10.95
N ILE A 105 -5.53 -0.64 10.25
CA ILE A 105 -5.65 0.62 9.53
C ILE A 105 -6.97 1.23 9.99
N ASP A 106 -6.95 2.47 10.47
CA ASP A 106 -8.19 3.13 10.90
C ASP A 106 -8.87 3.91 9.78
N ARG A 107 -10.07 4.42 10.08
CA ARG A 107 -10.87 5.23 9.14
C ARG A 107 -10.15 6.48 8.62
N ARG A 108 -9.06 6.94 9.23
CA ARG A 108 -8.27 8.10 8.78
C ARG A 108 -6.96 7.68 8.11
N GLY A 109 -6.79 6.39 7.85
CA GLY A 109 -5.59 5.82 7.25
C GLY A 109 -4.40 5.80 8.20
N ASN A 110 -4.60 5.95 9.51
CA ASN A 110 -3.53 5.73 10.47
C ASN A 110 -3.23 4.24 10.57
N ILE A 111 -1.96 3.91 10.76
CA ILE A 111 -1.48 2.54 10.63
C ILE A 111 -0.91 2.06 11.97
N ASN A 112 -1.29 0.85 12.36
CA ASN A 112 -0.66 0.10 13.43
C ASN A 112 0.15 -1.05 12.86
N LEU A 113 1.45 -1.05 13.12
CA LEU A 113 2.38 -2.16 12.85
C LEU A 113 3.07 -2.64 14.14
N THR A 114 2.72 -2.06 15.29
CA THR A 114 3.43 -2.28 16.56
C THR A 114 2.82 -3.43 17.37
N GLY A 115 1.49 -3.43 17.56
CA GLY A 115 0.83 -4.49 18.31
C GLY A 115 -0.63 -4.20 18.67
N THR A 116 -1.33 -5.21 19.17
CA THR A 116 -2.75 -5.14 19.55
C THR A 116 -3.04 -5.95 20.81
N GLY A 117 -4.16 -5.67 21.45
CA GLY A 117 -4.63 -6.34 22.67
C GLY A 117 -3.74 -6.06 23.87
N TYR A 118 -3.39 -4.79 24.08
CA TYR A 118 -2.56 -4.36 25.20
C TYR A 118 -3.22 -4.69 26.55
N ASP A 119 -2.45 -5.27 27.47
CA ASP A 119 -2.88 -5.45 28.85
C ASP A 119 -2.70 -4.16 29.69
N VAL A 120 -3.10 -4.22 30.96
CA VAL A 120 -3.01 -3.08 31.91
C VAL A 120 -1.56 -2.62 32.16
N SER A 121 -0.56 -3.44 31.83
CA SER A 121 0.86 -3.10 31.94
C SER A 121 1.46 -2.55 30.64
N GLY A 122 0.65 -2.42 29.59
CA GLY A 122 1.09 -1.94 28.27
C GLY A 122 1.82 -2.99 27.43
N ARG A 123 1.70 -4.28 27.76
CA ARG A 123 2.26 -5.37 26.93
C ARG A 123 1.22 -5.82 25.89
N PRO A 124 1.56 -5.85 24.59
CA PRO A 124 0.61 -6.28 23.58
C PRO A 124 0.45 -7.80 23.57
N ARG A 125 -0.78 -8.28 23.39
CA ARG A 125 -1.07 -9.71 23.14
C ARG A 125 -0.51 -10.18 21.79
N PHE A 126 -0.55 -9.31 20.78
CA PHE A 126 0.05 -9.56 19.48
C PHE A 126 1.12 -8.51 19.18
N ARG A 127 2.34 -8.96 18.83
CA ARG A 127 3.43 -8.08 18.42
C ARG A 127 3.51 -8.03 16.90
N GLY A 128 3.37 -6.84 16.33
CA GLY A 128 3.49 -6.60 14.90
C GLY A 128 4.96 -6.48 14.44
N PRO A 129 5.19 -6.28 13.13
CA PRO A 129 6.53 -6.22 12.53
C PRO A 129 7.35 -4.99 12.97
N GLY A 130 6.73 -3.99 13.60
CA GLY A 130 7.42 -2.87 14.24
C GLY A 130 7.40 -1.57 13.44
N LEU A 131 8.42 -0.74 13.70
CA LEU A 131 8.45 0.70 13.36
C LEU A 131 9.29 1.02 12.10
N ALA A 132 9.67 0.00 11.32
CA ALA A 132 10.51 0.21 10.15
C ALA A 132 9.84 1.20 9.19
N ASN A 133 10.58 2.22 8.80
CA ASN A 133 10.15 3.28 7.88
C ASN A 133 8.98 4.13 8.40
N THR A 134 8.72 4.24 9.71
CA THR A 134 7.68 5.14 10.25
C THR A 134 7.84 6.59 9.78
N SER A 135 9.07 7.09 9.65
CA SER A 135 9.33 8.45 9.16
C SER A 135 8.84 8.67 7.73
N PHE A 136 8.78 7.63 6.89
CA PHE A 136 8.37 7.78 5.49
C PHE A 136 6.90 8.17 5.36
N ALA A 137 6.08 7.91 6.38
CA ALA A 137 4.67 8.31 6.41
C ALA A 137 4.47 9.83 6.60
N VAL A 138 5.52 10.56 6.99
CA VAL A 138 5.46 12.02 7.14
C VAL A 138 6.24 12.76 6.05
N VAL A 139 7.27 12.13 5.44
CA VAL A 139 8.09 12.78 4.41
C VAL A 139 7.75 12.38 2.96
N SER A 140 7.08 11.24 2.73
CA SER A 140 6.66 10.86 1.37
C SER A 140 5.49 11.72 0.91
N LYS A 141 5.52 12.22 -0.33
CA LYS A 141 4.49 13.13 -0.84
C LYS A 141 3.09 12.52 -0.78
N ARG A 142 2.95 11.25 -1.19
CA ARG A 142 1.71 10.46 -1.16
C ARG A 142 1.94 9.09 -0.53
N ILE A 143 0.91 8.58 0.14
CA ILE A 143 0.88 7.23 0.69
C ILE A 143 -0.21 6.41 0.03
N LEU A 144 0.15 5.25 -0.51
CA LEU A 144 -0.79 4.26 -1.03
C LEU A 144 -0.93 3.13 -0.01
N LEU A 145 -2.12 2.99 0.58
CA LEU A 145 -2.39 1.92 1.53
C LEU A 145 -2.84 0.66 0.80
N PHE A 146 -2.51 -0.50 1.36
CA PHE A 146 -3.02 -1.78 0.89
C PHE A 146 -3.18 -2.78 2.04
N SER A 147 -4.05 -3.76 1.88
CA SER A 147 -4.13 -4.89 2.80
C SER A 147 -4.60 -6.12 2.06
N ALA A 148 -3.88 -7.25 2.22
CA ALA A 148 -4.30 -8.54 1.68
C ALA A 148 -5.51 -9.13 2.43
N ALA A 149 -5.85 -8.59 3.60
CA ALA A 149 -7.02 -8.97 4.38
C ALA A 149 -8.00 -7.81 4.52
N HIS A 150 -9.30 -8.09 4.43
CA HIS A 150 -10.35 -7.13 4.73
C HIS A 150 -11.24 -7.68 5.84
N THR A 151 -10.97 -7.28 7.09
CA THR A 151 -11.71 -7.74 8.27
C THR A 151 -11.88 -6.62 9.27
N ARG A 152 -12.86 -6.75 10.19
CA ARG A 152 -13.07 -5.79 11.29
C ARG A 152 -11.87 -5.66 12.24
N ARG A 153 -10.96 -6.63 12.24
CA ARG A 153 -9.74 -6.61 13.05
C ARG A 153 -8.63 -5.81 12.38
N THR A 154 -8.66 -5.72 11.04
CA THR A 154 -7.72 -4.94 10.23
C THR A 154 -8.23 -3.52 10.03
N PHE A 155 -9.50 -3.34 9.67
CA PHE A 155 -10.11 -2.02 9.45
C PHE A 155 -10.91 -1.60 10.67
N VAL A 156 -10.34 -0.72 11.50
CA VAL A 156 -10.84 -0.38 12.85
C VAL A 156 -11.26 1.09 12.97
N GLY A 157 -12.10 1.43 13.94
CA GLY A 157 -12.51 2.83 14.15
C GLY A 157 -11.37 3.78 14.53
N SER A 158 -10.40 3.28 15.29
CA SER A 158 -9.14 3.92 15.66
C SER A 158 -8.11 2.83 15.92
N VAL A 159 -6.86 3.05 15.51
CA VAL A 159 -5.77 2.13 15.81
C VAL A 159 -5.49 2.08 17.32
N GLU A 160 -5.12 0.91 17.85
CA GLU A 160 -4.71 0.78 19.25
C GLU A 160 -3.33 1.40 19.51
N PHE A 161 -2.48 1.43 18.49
CA PHE A 161 -1.17 2.06 18.55
C PHE A 161 -0.86 2.74 17.22
N LEU A 162 -0.63 4.06 17.26
CA LEU A 162 -0.24 4.84 16.08
C LEU A 162 1.22 4.58 15.74
N THR A 163 1.47 3.73 14.77
CA THR A 163 2.82 3.40 14.30
C THR A 163 3.29 4.31 13.18
N ALA A 164 2.41 4.56 12.20
CA ALA A 164 2.69 5.46 11.09
C ALA A 164 1.49 6.38 10.86
N ALA A 165 1.79 7.66 10.64
CA ALA A 165 0.80 8.73 10.57
C ALA A 165 0.00 8.66 9.26
N GLY A 166 -1.31 8.45 9.38
CA GLY A 166 -2.27 8.70 8.30
C GLY A 166 -2.68 10.17 8.31
N HIS A 167 -3.98 10.44 8.26
CA HIS A 167 -4.52 11.78 8.46
C HIS A 167 -4.67 12.18 9.94
N LEU A 168 -4.13 11.39 10.86
CA LEU A 168 -4.13 11.65 12.30
C LEU A 168 -5.56 11.84 12.82
N GLY A 169 -5.88 12.98 13.42
CA GLY A 169 -7.21 13.33 13.91
C GLY A 169 -8.16 13.87 12.85
N GLY A 170 -7.69 14.15 11.62
CA GLY A 170 -8.51 14.71 10.54
C GLY A 170 -7.87 15.91 9.81
N PRO A 171 -8.69 16.75 9.15
CA PRO A 171 -8.22 17.88 8.38
C PRO A 171 -7.36 18.84 9.22
N GLY A 172 -6.21 19.26 8.68
CA GLY A 172 -5.30 20.19 9.36
C GLY A 172 -4.39 19.58 10.43
N GLU A 173 -4.65 18.35 10.90
CA GLU A 173 -3.86 17.74 11.98
C GLU A 173 -2.42 17.44 11.57
N ARG A 174 -2.20 17.02 10.32
CA ARG A 174 -0.84 16.86 9.76
C ARG A 174 -0.09 18.21 9.76
N GLN A 175 -0.74 19.27 9.30
CA GLN A 175 -0.15 20.62 9.18
C GLN A 175 0.19 21.22 10.55
N LYS A 176 -0.64 21.00 11.58
CA LYS A 176 -0.36 21.44 12.96
C LYS A 176 0.95 20.84 13.51
N LEU A 177 1.34 19.66 13.03
CA LEU A 177 2.60 18.99 13.39
C LEU A 177 3.75 19.30 12.42
N GLY A 178 3.56 20.26 11.50
CA GLY A 178 4.57 20.61 10.49
C GLY A 178 4.69 19.60 9.34
N ILE A 179 3.78 18.63 9.24
CA ILE A 179 3.76 17.65 8.16
C ILE A 179 3.02 18.26 6.96
N THR A 180 3.76 18.54 5.89
CA THR A 180 3.25 19.24 4.70
C THR A 180 2.84 18.30 3.56
N THR A 181 3.12 17.01 3.69
CA THR A 181 2.78 15.98 2.70
C THR A 181 1.30 15.62 2.71
N GLU A 182 0.80 15.13 1.57
CA GLU A 182 -0.61 14.81 1.37
C GLU A 182 -1.10 13.69 2.29
N GLY A 183 -0.22 12.75 2.63
CA GLY A 183 -0.55 11.57 3.44
C GLY A 183 -1.25 10.48 2.61
N PRO A 184 -2.09 9.64 3.23
CA PRO A 184 -2.83 8.60 2.52
C PRO A 184 -3.80 9.16 1.48
N VAL A 185 -3.70 8.68 0.25
CA VAL A 185 -4.60 9.09 -0.85
C VAL A 185 -5.60 8.00 -1.24
N LEU A 186 -5.28 6.73 -0.94
CA LEU A 186 -6.15 5.59 -1.20
C LEU A 186 -5.79 4.38 -0.34
N CYS A 187 -6.69 3.40 -0.26
CA CYS A 187 -6.43 2.08 0.30
C CYS A 187 -7.05 0.98 -0.56
N VAL A 188 -6.26 0.03 -1.04
CA VAL A 188 -6.75 -1.10 -1.86
C VAL A 188 -6.80 -2.39 -1.03
N THR A 189 -7.89 -3.15 -1.15
CA THR A 189 -8.11 -4.42 -0.43
C THR A 189 -8.70 -5.47 -1.38
N PRO A 190 -8.90 -6.74 -0.96
CA PRO A 190 -9.62 -7.70 -1.79
C PRO A 190 -11.09 -7.34 -2.10
N LEU A 191 -11.70 -6.43 -1.33
CA LEU A 191 -13.13 -6.13 -1.45
C LEU A 191 -13.42 -4.79 -2.15
N VAL A 192 -12.61 -3.77 -1.85
CA VAL A 192 -12.85 -2.39 -2.26
C VAL A 192 -11.55 -1.60 -2.41
N THR A 193 -11.65 -0.50 -3.17
CA THR A 193 -10.75 0.64 -3.07
C THR A 193 -11.41 1.73 -2.24
N PHE A 194 -10.74 2.17 -1.18
CA PHE A 194 -11.10 3.36 -0.43
C PHE A 194 -10.33 4.58 -0.96
N GLU A 195 -10.94 5.74 -0.81
CA GLU A 195 -10.33 7.06 -0.90
C GLU A 195 -10.59 7.86 0.38
N PHE A 196 -10.09 9.09 0.47
CA PHE A 196 -10.29 9.96 1.62
C PHE A 196 -11.12 11.18 1.25
N ASP A 197 -12.20 11.42 1.99
CA ASP A 197 -13.04 12.60 1.81
C ASP A 197 -12.39 13.89 2.37
N GLU A 198 -13.12 15.00 2.29
CA GLU A 198 -12.70 16.30 2.82
C GLU A 198 -12.43 16.25 4.33
N GLU A 199 -13.17 15.40 5.06
CA GLU A 199 -12.98 15.11 6.47
C GLU A 199 -11.82 14.17 6.74
N LYS A 200 -11.06 13.77 5.70
CA LYS A 200 -9.95 12.81 5.78
C LYS A 200 -10.36 11.46 6.39
N CYS A 201 -11.58 11.03 6.10
CA CYS A 201 -12.10 9.71 6.45
C CYS A 201 -12.20 8.84 5.19
N MET A 202 -11.98 7.54 5.36
CA MET A 202 -12.13 6.55 4.32
C MET A 202 -13.57 6.52 3.82
N GLN A 203 -13.73 6.63 2.52
CA GLN A 203 -14.97 6.39 1.79
C GLN A 203 -14.72 5.35 0.71
N VAL A 204 -15.73 4.54 0.40
CA VAL A 204 -15.61 3.54 -0.69
C VAL A 204 -15.62 4.29 -2.02
N ARG A 205 -14.47 4.28 -2.70
CA ARG A 205 -14.35 4.77 -4.08
C ARG A 205 -15.04 3.80 -5.03
N SER A 206 -14.77 2.50 -4.86
CA SER A 206 -15.34 1.45 -5.69
C SER A 206 -15.30 0.08 -5.01
N ILE A 207 -16.28 -0.76 -5.34
CA ILE A 207 -16.36 -2.16 -4.92
C ILE A 207 -15.80 -3.08 -6.01
N HIS A 208 -15.15 -4.19 -5.64
CA HIS A 208 -14.52 -5.05 -6.63
C HIS A 208 -15.53 -5.97 -7.33
N PRO A 209 -15.26 -6.38 -8.59
CA PRO A 209 -16.21 -7.21 -9.35
C PRO A 209 -16.62 -8.48 -8.60
N GLY A 210 -17.93 -8.67 -8.40
CA GLY A 210 -18.49 -9.84 -7.71
C GLY A 210 -18.50 -9.75 -6.18
N VAL A 211 -18.08 -8.63 -5.60
CA VAL A 211 -18.19 -8.39 -4.15
C VAL A 211 -19.52 -7.68 -3.86
N GLU A 212 -20.25 -8.15 -2.85
CA GLU A 212 -21.51 -7.54 -2.43
C GLU A 212 -21.28 -6.39 -1.44
N PRO A 213 -22.03 -5.28 -1.51
CA PRO A 213 -21.89 -4.17 -0.57
C PRO A 213 -22.01 -4.58 0.90
N ARG A 214 -22.84 -5.59 1.20
CA ARG A 214 -22.98 -6.14 2.56
C ARG A 214 -21.66 -6.71 3.09
N ASP A 215 -20.87 -7.36 2.24
CA ASP A 215 -19.64 -8.04 2.66
C ASP A 215 -18.61 -6.99 3.10
N VAL A 216 -18.57 -5.84 2.41
CA VAL A 216 -17.74 -4.69 2.78
C VAL A 216 -18.16 -4.13 4.15
N ILE A 217 -19.45 -3.89 4.36
CA ILE A 217 -19.99 -3.31 5.60
C ILE A 217 -19.77 -4.27 6.77
N GLU A 218 -20.03 -5.56 6.58
CA GLU A 218 -19.86 -6.58 7.60
C GLU A 218 -18.39 -6.76 7.98
N ASN A 219 -17.46 -6.55 7.05
CA ASN A 219 -16.02 -6.70 7.30
C ASN A 219 -15.28 -5.38 7.60
N THR A 220 -15.97 -4.24 7.70
CA THR A 220 -15.37 -2.95 8.11
C THR A 220 -15.75 -2.61 9.56
N GLY A 221 -14.77 -2.29 10.40
CA GLY A 221 -14.95 -1.99 11.82
C GLY A 221 -15.34 -0.55 12.14
N PHE A 222 -15.73 0.23 11.13
CA PHE A 222 -16.22 1.60 11.25
C PHE A 222 -17.36 1.85 10.26
N ALA A 223 -18.15 2.89 10.53
CA ALA A 223 -19.28 3.23 9.67
C ALA A 223 -18.79 3.75 8.32
N LEU A 224 -19.37 3.22 7.24
CA LEU A 224 -19.20 3.69 5.88
C LEU A 224 -20.45 4.46 5.45
N ARG A 225 -20.28 5.52 4.66
CA ARG A 225 -21.44 6.18 4.05
C ARG A 225 -22.06 5.21 3.05
N THR A 226 -23.29 4.78 3.34
CA THR A 226 -24.03 3.87 2.48
C THR A 226 -24.45 4.63 1.21
N ALA A 227 -23.96 4.16 0.07
CA ALA A 227 -24.26 4.68 -1.24
C ALA A 227 -24.26 3.52 -2.24
N SER A 228 -24.77 3.77 -3.46
CA SER A 228 -24.48 2.87 -4.58
C SER A 228 -23.03 3.07 -4.98
N TRP A 229 -22.16 2.17 -4.53
CA TRP A 229 -20.74 2.21 -4.87
C TRP A 229 -20.51 1.67 -6.29
N PRO A 230 -19.75 2.37 -7.14
CA PRO A 230 -19.48 1.89 -8.48
C PRO A 230 -18.57 0.65 -8.42
N THR A 231 -18.71 -0.23 -9.40
CA THR A 231 -17.80 -1.37 -9.56
C THR A 231 -16.45 -0.89 -10.08
N SER A 232 -15.37 -1.41 -9.50
CA SER A 232 -13.99 -1.13 -9.90
C SER A 232 -13.74 -1.68 -11.31
N ALA A 233 -13.03 -0.92 -12.13
CA ALA A 233 -12.65 -1.39 -13.45
C ALA A 233 -11.76 -2.63 -13.35
N ALA A 234 -12.24 -3.76 -13.88
CA ALA A 234 -11.49 -5.01 -13.91
C ALA A 234 -10.14 -4.82 -14.66
N PRO A 235 -9.12 -5.64 -14.35
CA PRO A 235 -7.92 -5.73 -15.16
C PRO A 235 -8.26 -6.05 -16.63
N THR A 236 -7.67 -5.28 -17.54
CA THR A 236 -7.76 -5.54 -18.98
C THR A 236 -6.94 -6.77 -19.37
N SER A 237 -7.22 -7.33 -20.54
CA SER A 237 -6.42 -8.43 -21.10
C SER A 237 -4.95 -8.08 -21.23
N ASP A 238 -4.65 -6.82 -21.59
CA ASP A 238 -3.29 -6.36 -21.83
C ASP A 238 -2.54 -6.16 -20.52
N GLU A 239 -3.16 -5.56 -19.50
CA GLU A 239 -2.59 -5.45 -18.16
C GLU A 239 -2.30 -6.84 -17.57
N LEU A 240 -3.23 -7.79 -17.65
CA LEU A 240 -3.02 -9.15 -17.15
C LEU A 240 -1.95 -9.90 -17.95
N SER A 241 -1.91 -9.74 -19.27
CA SER A 241 -0.91 -10.36 -20.12
C SER A 241 0.49 -9.87 -19.77
N ILE A 242 0.68 -8.55 -19.61
CA ILE A 242 1.96 -7.95 -19.23
C ILE A 242 2.34 -8.36 -17.80
N LEU A 243 1.40 -8.30 -16.86
CA LEU A 243 1.63 -8.72 -15.47
C LEU A 243 2.13 -10.16 -15.42
N ARG A 244 1.40 -11.11 -16.02
CA ARG A 244 1.73 -12.55 -15.96
C ARG A 244 2.98 -12.91 -16.75
N ARG A 245 3.26 -12.23 -17.87
CA ARG A 245 4.37 -12.63 -18.76
C ARG A 245 5.68 -11.92 -18.47
N LEU A 246 5.63 -10.67 -18.01
CA LEU A 246 6.81 -9.82 -17.89
C LEU A 246 7.15 -9.44 -16.44
N VAL A 247 6.18 -9.46 -15.53
CA VAL A 247 6.39 -9.08 -14.11
C VAL A 247 6.36 -10.30 -13.20
N ASP A 248 5.38 -11.17 -13.34
CA ASP A 248 5.19 -12.39 -12.54
C ASP A 248 5.12 -13.69 -13.38
N PRO A 249 6.17 -14.06 -14.15
CA PRO A 249 6.21 -15.33 -14.88
C PRO A 249 6.09 -16.57 -13.97
N GLY A 250 6.40 -16.41 -12.68
CA GLY A 250 6.34 -17.48 -11.68
C GLY A 250 4.94 -17.71 -11.10
N GLY A 251 3.99 -16.80 -11.35
CA GLY A 251 2.62 -16.89 -10.84
C GLY A 251 2.50 -16.73 -9.32
N GLU A 252 3.40 -15.99 -8.67
CA GLU A 252 3.32 -15.75 -7.22
C GLU A 252 2.06 -14.94 -6.82
N LEU A 253 1.50 -14.14 -7.73
CA LEU A 253 0.25 -13.39 -7.54
C LEU A 253 -0.99 -14.20 -7.91
N SER A 254 -0.84 -15.36 -8.56
CA SER A 254 -1.97 -16.22 -8.98
C SER A 254 -2.47 -17.16 -7.89
N ALA A 255 -1.83 -17.16 -6.72
CA ALA A 255 -2.09 -18.08 -5.61
C ALA A 255 -3.37 -17.75 -4.83
#